data_AF-A0A318U608-F1
#
_entry.id   AF-A0A318U608-F1
#
_cell.length_a   1.000
_cell.length_b   1.000
_cell.length_c   1.000
_cell.angle_alpha   90.00
_cell.angle_beta   90.00
_cell.angle_gamma   90.00
#
_symmetry.space_group_name_H-M   'P 1'
#
loop_
_entity.id
_entity.type
_entity.pdbx_description
1 polymer ?
#
loop_
_entity_poly.entity_id
_entity_poly.type
_entity_poly.pdbx_seq_one_letter_code
_entity_poly.pdbx_strand_id
1 'polypeptide(L)'
;MELFTIKAFKQTLGLLLVDILVIWLWAKNENLGEGSAMVIYLVVPYVFIINVIIGGILFFVKRPYSMMFFVNCLVAPIITYWAFTSELRNQSRSAYDMWDFNLKDTTFRIDKSNNYNRFSMTYSNSGGSSIEFLTGEYVQNKDTLKLKADSINMYIHKNKLYNFRHSKQPIPLRFYD
;
A
#
# COMPACT_ATOMS: atom_id res chain seq x y z
N MET A 1 15.71 -22.77 38.53
CA MET A 1 15.84 -21.45 37.90
C MET A 1 15.55 -21.53 36.40
N GLU A 2 16.19 -22.43 35.64
CA GLU A 2 15.97 -22.62 34.19
C GLU A 2 14.52 -22.93 33.76
N LEU A 3 13.82 -23.81 34.48
CA LEU A 3 12.44 -24.20 34.15
C LEU A 3 11.44 -23.03 34.21
N PHE A 4 11.68 -22.06 35.10
CA PHE A 4 10.86 -20.86 35.25
C PHE A 4 11.09 -19.89 34.09
N THR A 5 12.36 -19.74 33.67
CA THR A 5 12.77 -18.92 32.53
C THR A 5 12.20 -19.43 31.21
N ILE A 6 12.19 -20.76 31.00
CA ILE A 6 11.64 -21.38 29.78
C ILE A 6 10.12 -21.19 29.69
N LYS A 7 9.40 -21.32 30.83
CA LYS A 7 7.95 -21.09 30.87
C LYS A 7 7.60 -19.62 30.61
N ALA A 8 8.36 -18.70 31.21
CA ALA A 8 8.20 -17.27 30.99
C ALA A 8 8.49 -16.88 29.53
N PHE A 9 9.56 -17.42 28.95
CA PHE A 9 9.93 -17.19 27.55
C PHE A 9 8.84 -17.66 26.57
N LYS A 10 8.27 -18.86 26.78
CA LYS A 10 7.17 -19.38 25.94
C LYS A 10 5.92 -18.50 26.00
N GLN A 11 5.58 -17.98 27.17
CA GLN A 11 4.43 -17.10 27.35
C GLN A 11 4.62 -15.75 26.66
N THR A 12 5.83 -15.18 26.76
CA THR A 12 6.19 -13.93 26.09
C THR A 12 6.24 -14.11 24.57
N LEU A 13 6.76 -15.23 24.07
CA LEU A 13 6.74 -15.55 22.65
C LEU A 13 5.31 -15.67 22.13
N GLY A 14 4.41 -16.28 22.90
CA GLY A 14 2.99 -16.34 22.58
C GLY A 14 2.34 -14.95 22.51
N LEU A 15 2.63 -14.07 23.48
CA LEU A 15 2.16 -12.68 23.47
C LEU A 15 2.66 -11.92 22.25
N LEU A 16 3.94 -12.05 21.90
CA LEU A 16 4.52 -11.40 20.72
C LEU A 16 3.90 -11.88 19.41
N LEU A 17 3.56 -13.18 19.29
CA LEU A 17 2.85 -13.71 18.14
C LEU A 17 1.42 -13.16 18.03
N VAL A 18 0.73 -13.00 19.18
CA VAL A 18 -0.60 -12.37 19.22
C VAL A 18 -0.49 -10.91 18.82
N ASP A 19 0.49 -10.17 19.34
CA ASP A 19 0.74 -8.77 18.95
C ASP A 19 0.96 -8.64 17.45
N ILE A 20 1.84 -9.47 16.85
CA ILE A 20 2.08 -9.49 15.40
C ILE A 20 0.78 -9.70 14.65
N LEU A 21 -0.03 -10.67 15.06
CA LEU A 21 -1.26 -11.03 14.37
C LEU A 21 -2.30 -9.90 14.46
N VAL A 22 -2.47 -9.31 15.64
CA VAL A 22 -3.39 -8.18 15.87
C VAL A 22 -2.96 -6.95 15.07
N ILE A 23 -1.67 -6.59 15.12
CA ILE A 23 -1.11 -5.46 14.37
C ILE A 23 -1.26 -5.68 12.87
N TRP A 24 -1.02 -6.90 12.39
CA TRP A 24 -1.15 -7.24 10.97
C TRP A 24 -2.61 -7.18 10.49
N LEU A 25 -3.56 -7.76 11.26
CA LEU A 25 -4.98 -7.66 10.95
C LEU A 25 -5.48 -6.22 10.97
N TRP A 26 -4.98 -5.41 11.91
CA TRP A 26 -5.31 -4.00 11.97
C TRP A 26 -4.80 -3.25 10.73
N ALA A 27 -3.51 -3.40 10.39
CA ALA A 27 -2.93 -2.79 9.20
C ALA A 27 -3.70 -3.14 7.92
N LYS A 28 -4.13 -4.41 7.80
CA LYS A 28 -4.89 -4.90 6.63
C LYS A 28 -6.30 -4.33 6.53
N ASN A 29 -6.97 -4.10 7.65
CA ASN A 29 -8.33 -3.57 7.68
C ASN A 29 -8.39 -2.05 7.56
N GLU A 30 -7.29 -1.36 7.83
CA GLU A 30 -7.19 0.08 7.62
C GLU A 30 -7.06 0.40 6.12
N ASN A 31 -7.87 1.35 5.65
CA ASN A 31 -7.72 1.90 4.31
C ASN A 31 -6.60 2.94 4.33
N LEU A 32 -5.39 2.49 4.10
CA LEU A 32 -4.19 3.31 4.07
C LEU A 32 -4.13 4.02 2.70
N GLY A 33 -5.00 5.03 2.50
CA GLY A 33 -5.05 5.84 1.27
C GLY A 33 -3.75 6.61 0.97
N GLU A 34 -3.73 7.43 -0.08
CA GLU A 34 -2.50 8.05 -0.59
C GLU A 34 -1.80 9.04 0.36
N GLY A 35 -2.49 9.52 1.42
CA GLY A 35 -1.91 10.32 2.51
C GLY A 35 -1.51 9.53 3.76
N SER A 36 -1.62 8.20 3.72
CA SER A 36 -1.55 7.33 4.90
C SER A 36 -0.15 7.10 5.47
N ALA A 37 0.91 7.62 4.85
CA ALA A 37 2.22 7.68 5.51
C ALA A 37 2.12 8.37 6.88
N MET A 38 1.19 9.33 7.03
CA MET A 38 0.88 9.97 8.32
C MET A 38 0.36 9.00 9.39
N VAL A 39 -0.34 7.93 9.00
CA VAL A 39 -0.87 6.90 9.92
C VAL A 39 0.29 6.19 10.62
N ILE A 40 1.38 5.91 9.91
CA ILE A 40 2.58 5.26 10.48
C ILE A 40 3.19 6.15 11.57
N TYR A 41 3.28 7.46 11.33
CA TYR A 41 3.81 8.43 12.30
C TYR A 41 2.96 8.56 13.56
N LEU A 42 1.68 8.18 13.53
CA LEU A 42 0.82 8.15 14.70
C LEU A 42 0.88 6.78 15.38
N VAL A 43 0.65 5.72 14.64
CA VAL A 43 0.46 4.36 15.17
C VAL A 43 1.73 3.83 15.84
N VAL A 44 2.90 4.05 15.26
CA VAL A 44 4.18 3.54 15.80
C VAL A 44 4.48 4.14 17.20
N PRO A 45 4.41 5.47 17.41
CA PRO A 45 4.52 6.05 18.75
C PRO A 45 3.45 5.57 19.74
N TYR A 46 2.19 5.41 19.30
CA TYR A 46 1.13 4.91 20.19
C TYR A 46 1.43 3.50 20.70
N VAL A 47 1.88 2.59 19.81
CA VAL A 47 2.26 1.23 20.21
C VAL A 47 3.41 1.24 21.21
N PHE A 48 4.40 2.13 21.05
CA PHE A 48 5.48 2.30 22.03
C PHE A 48 4.95 2.74 23.39
N ILE A 49 4.14 3.81 23.43
CA ILE A 49 3.60 4.39 24.66
C ILE A 49 2.73 3.36 25.41
N ILE A 50 1.85 2.65 24.70
CA ILE A 50 0.98 1.62 25.29
C ILE A 50 1.81 0.51 25.93
N ASN A 51 2.83 0.00 25.23
CA ASN A 51 3.71 -1.03 25.78
C ASN A 51 4.49 -0.55 27.01
N VAL A 52 4.95 0.71 27.02
CA VAL A 52 5.62 1.31 28.20
C VAL A 52 4.67 1.41 29.38
N ILE A 53 3.43 1.84 29.17
CA ILE A 53 2.40 1.92 30.23
C ILE A 53 2.12 0.52 30.81
N ILE A 54 1.90 -0.49 29.95
CA ILE A 54 1.65 -1.87 30.40
C ILE A 54 2.86 -2.42 31.16
N GLY A 55 4.08 -2.22 30.64
CA GLY A 55 5.32 -2.62 31.30
C GLY A 55 5.50 -1.97 32.67
N GLY A 56 5.20 -0.67 32.78
CA GLY A 56 5.21 0.07 34.04
C GLY A 56 4.22 -0.49 35.06
N ILE A 57 2.97 -0.73 34.66
CA ILE A 57 1.95 -1.34 35.55
C ILE A 57 2.42 -2.71 36.04
N LEU A 58 2.91 -3.56 35.15
CA LEU A 58 3.39 -4.90 35.51
C LEU A 58 4.61 -4.86 36.43
N PHE A 59 5.47 -3.85 36.27
CA PHE A 59 6.60 -3.60 37.16
C PHE A 59 6.12 -3.25 38.58
N PHE A 60 5.15 -2.35 38.72
CA PHE A 60 4.57 -1.99 40.04
C PHE A 60 3.87 -3.16 40.72
N VAL A 61 3.22 -4.05 39.97
CA VAL A 61 2.57 -5.28 40.49
C VAL A 61 3.60 -6.40 40.75
N LYS A 62 4.91 -6.12 40.63
CA LYS A 62 6.03 -7.07 40.83
C LYS A 62 5.85 -8.36 40.04
N ARG A 63 5.28 -8.29 38.84
CA ARG A 63 5.12 -9.46 37.97
C ARG A 63 6.47 -9.82 37.33
N PRO A 64 6.83 -11.11 37.26
CA PRO A 64 8.12 -11.55 36.72
C PRO A 64 8.30 -11.26 35.23
N TYR A 65 7.21 -10.93 34.52
CA TYR A 65 7.21 -10.62 33.09
C TYR A 65 7.46 -9.14 32.77
N SER A 66 7.63 -8.28 33.78
CA SER A 66 7.75 -6.82 33.58
C SER A 66 8.96 -6.44 32.71
N MET A 67 10.13 -7.05 32.92
CA MET A 67 11.33 -6.82 32.10
C MET A 67 11.12 -7.18 30.63
N MET A 68 10.34 -8.23 30.34
CA MET A 68 10.08 -8.66 28.97
C MET A 68 9.17 -7.67 28.22
N PHE A 69 8.28 -6.97 28.93
CA PHE A 69 7.48 -5.89 28.34
C PHE A 69 8.33 -4.69 27.92
N PHE A 70 9.40 -4.36 28.66
CA PHE A 70 10.34 -3.32 28.23
C PHE A 70 11.07 -3.67 26.92
N VAL A 71 11.38 -4.97 26.71
CA VAL A 71 11.88 -5.45 25.41
C VAL A 71 10.79 -5.32 24.34
N ASN A 72 9.54 -5.67 24.68
CA ASN A 72 8.41 -5.54 23.76
C ASN A 72 8.15 -4.08 23.35
N CYS A 73 8.43 -3.10 24.23
CA CYS A 73 8.36 -1.68 23.89
C CYS A 73 9.23 -1.32 22.69
N LEU A 74 10.36 -1.99 22.47
CA LEU A 74 11.23 -1.74 21.33
C LEU A 74 10.83 -2.59 20.12
N VAL A 75 10.46 -3.84 20.35
CA VAL A 75 10.17 -4.81 19.28
C VAL A 75 8.82 -4.54 18.61
N ALA A 76 7.78 -4.22 19.38
CA ALA A 76 6.43 -4.02 18.84
C ALA A 76 6.33 -2.82 17.87
N PRO A 77 6.93 -1.65 18.13
CA PRO A 77 6.95 -0.54 17.17
C PRO A 77 7.68 -0.88 15.86
N ILE A 78 8.76 -1.66 15.91
CA ILE A 78 9.49 -2.11 14.71
C ILE A 78 8.60 -3.01 13.84
N ILE A 79 7.95 -3.98 14.48
CA ILE A 79 7.00 -4.88 13.81
C ILE A 79 5.84 -4.09 13.21
N THR A 80 5.31 -3.13 13.97
CA THR A 80 4.22 -2.24 13.53
C THR A 80 4.61 -1.44 12.31
N TYR A 81 5.78 -0.79 12.35
CA TYR A 81 6.31 -0.05 11.21
C TYR A 81 6.42 -0.94 9.96
N TRP A 82 6.98 -2.14 10.12
CA TRP A 82 7.14 -3.08 9.00
C TRP A 82 5.79 -3.54 8.44
N ALA A 83 4.85 -3.92 9.31
CA ALA A 83 3.52 -4.40 8.90
C ALA A 83 2.74 -3.31 8.14
N PHE A 84 2.65 -2.10 8.69
CA PHE A 84 1.93 -0.99 8.05
C PHE A 84 2.62 -0.53 6.76
N THR A 85 3.95 -0.46 6.72
CA THR A 85 4.68 -0.08 5.49
C THR A 85 4.47 -1.13 4.39
N SER A 86 4.50 -2.42 4.76
CA SER A 86 4.26 -3.49 3.80
C SER A 86 2.84 -3.44 3.24
N GLU A 87 1.86 -3.22 4.10
CA GLU A 87 0.46 -3.15 3.69
C GLU A 87 0.16 -1.89 2.86
N LEU A 88 0.71 -0.73 3.25
CA LEU A 88 0.63 0.48 2.44
C LEU A 88 1.16 0.25 1.02
N ARG A 89 2.33 -0.37 0.89
CA ARG A 89 2.90 -0.71 -0.42
C ARG A 89 1.99 -1.63 -1.22
N ASN A 90 1.37 -2.62 -0.58
CA ASN A 90 0.44 -3.54 -1.24
C ASN A 90 -0.80 -2.80 -1.72
N GLN A 91 -1.41 -1.98 -0.85
CA GLN A 91 -2.59 -1.18 -1.17
C GLN A 91 -2.29 -0.19 -2.30
N SER A 92 -1.18 0.54 -2.24
CA SER A 92 -0.75 1.46 -3.31
C SER A 92 -0.53 0.76 -4.64
N ARG A 93 0.10 -0.43 -4.66
CA ARG A 93 0.24 -1.22 -5.90
C ARG A 93 -1.10 -1.68 -6.45
N SER A 94 -1.99 -2.15 -5.58
CA SER A 94 -3.33 -2.58 -6.01
C SER A 94 -4.26 -1.44 -6.39
N ALA A 95 -3.92 -0.19 -6.03
CA ALA A 95 -4.77 0.97 -6.24
C ALA A 95 -4.80 1.44 -7.70
N TYR A 96 -3.82 1.04 -8.52
CA TYR A 96 -3.70 1.48 -9.90
C TYR A 96 -3.31 0.36 -10.84
N ASP A 97 -3.96 0.32 -12.00
CA ASP A 97 -3.46 -0.40 -13.17
C ASP A 97 -2.76 0.61 -14.09
N MET A 98 -1.52 0.32 -14.48
CA MET A 98 -0.71 1.23 -15.26
C MET A 98 -0.30 0.62 -16.61
N TRP A 99 -0.42 1.40 -17.68
CA TRP A 99 0.05 1.02 -19.01
C TRP A 99 0.93 2.09 -19.62
N ASP A 100 2.06 1.68 -20.19
CA ASP A 100 2.96 2.57 -20.93
C ASP A 100 2.99 2.22 -22.42
N PHE A 101 3.08 3.25 -23.27
CA PHE A 101 3.32 3.09 -24.71
C PHE A 101 4.16 4.24 -25.26
N ASN A 102 4.92 3.94 -26.32
CA ASN A 102 5.80 4.93 -26.95
C ASN A 102 5.20 5.34 -28.30
N LEU A 103 5.20 6.64 -28.58
CA LEU A 103 4.95 7.18 -29.91
C LEU A 103 6.10 8.13 -30.26
N LYS A 104 6.94 7.73 -31.21
CA LYS A 104 8.19 8.44 -31.54
C LYS A 104 9.04 8.64 -30.28
N ASP A 105 9.38 9.88 -29.95
CA ASP A 105 10.25 10.25 -28.83
C ASP A 105 9.48 10.57 -27.52
N THR A 106 8.18 10.29 -27.49
CA THR A 106 7.30 10.54 -26.34
C THR A 106 6.79 9.23 -25.76
N THR A 107 6.96 9.06 -24.45
CA THR A 107 6.35 7.99 -23.67
C THR A 107 5.04 8.50 -23.09
N PHE A 108 3.98 7.73 -23.25
CA PHE A 108 2.68 7.98 -22.67
C PHE A 108 2.40 6.92 -21.61
N ARG A 109 1.80 7.35 -20.50
CA ARG A 109 1.31 6.49 -19.41
C ARG A 109 -0.19 6.66 -19.26
N ILE A 110 -0.89 5.56 -19.01
CA ILE A 110 -2.29 5.53 -18.62
C ILE A 110 -2.35 4.98 -17.20
N ASP A 111 -2.85 5.77 -16.27
CA ASP A 111 -3.04 5.40 -14.88
C ASP A 111 -4.54 5.23 -14.63
N LYS A 112 -5.01 3.99 -14.45
CA LYS A 112 -6.40 3.69 -14.09
C LYS A 112 -6.46 3.47 -12.58
N SER A 113 -7.30 4.24 -11.89
CA SER A 113 -7.58 3.98 -10.49
C SER A 113 -8.48 2.74 -10.34
N ASN A 114 -8.11 1.82 -9.48
CA ASN A 114 -8.92 0.65 -9.13
C ASN A 114 -9.97 0.98 -8.06
N ASN A 115 -9.73 2.05 -7.29
CA ASN A 115 -10.62 2.49 -6.21
C ASN A 115 -11.68 3.50 -6.69
N TYR A 116 -11.39 4.19 -7.79
CA TYR A 116 -12.27 5.21 -8.37
C TYR A 116 -12.49 4.91 -9.85
N ASN A 117 -13.68 5.17 -10.39
CA ASN A 117 -13.96 5.00 -11.83
C ASN A 117 -13.29 6.07 -12.70
N ARG A 118 -11.99 6.32 -12.48
CA ARG A 118 -11.20 7.39 -13.11
C ARG A 118 -9.91 6.85 -13.70
N PHE A 119 -9.48 7.51 -14.76
CA PHE A 119 -8.15 7.33 -15.32
C PHE A 119 -7.52 8.70 -15.61
N SER A 120 -6.21 8.73 -15.66
CA SER A 120 -5.45 9.84 -16.21
C SER A 120 -4.45 9.33 -17.25
N MET A 121 -3.99 10.24 -18.11
CA MET A 121 -2.86 10.01 -18.98
C MET A 121 -1.83 11.11 -18.80
N THR A 122 -0.58 10.68 -18.74
CA THR A 122 0.57 11.56 -18.70
C THR A 122 1.45 11.29 -19.92
N TYR A 123 2.25 12.27 -20.31
CA TYR A 123 3.31 12.08 -21.30
C TYR A 123 4.64 12.63 -20.78
N SER A 124 5.74 12.02 -21.21
CA SER A 124 7.09 12.51 -20.98
C SER A 124 7.90 12.39 -22.27
N ASN A 125 8.71 13.42 -22.55
CA ASN A 125 9.75 13.33 -23.58
C ASN A 125 11.00 12.73 -22.94
N SER A 126 11.80 12.00 -23.73
CA SER A 126 13.02 11.33 -23.26
C SER A 126 13.96 12.30 -22.51
N GLY A 127 13.86 12.33 -21.18
CA GLY A 127 14.71 13.14 -20.29
C GLY A 127 14.01 14.08 -19.28
N GLY A 128 12.68 14.07 -19.14
CA GLY A 128 11.99 15.05 -18.26
C GLY A 128 10.79 14.54 -17.45
N SER A 129 10.24 15.44 -16.64
CA SER A 129 9.00 15.27 -15.85
C SER A 129 7.82 14.86 -16.73
N SER A 130 6.95 14.00 -16.20
CA SER A 130 5.67 13.71 -16.83
C SER A 130 4.72 14.90 -16.68
N ILE A 131 3.88 15.13 -17.70
CA ILE A 131 2.82 16.13 -17.71
C ILE A 131 1.50 15.40 -17.89
N GLU A 132 0.57 15.59 -16.94
CA GLU A 132 -0.82 15.14 -17.10
C GLU A 132 -1.51 15.97 -18.18
N PHE A 133 -2.17 15.30 -19.11
CA PHE A 133 -2.81 15.98 -20.25
C PHE A 133 -4.23 15.51 -20.53
N LEU A 134 -4.67 14.42 -19.89
CA LEU A 134 -6.01 13.89 -20.08
C LEU A 134 -6.45 13.18 -18.82
N THR A 135 -7.64 13.52 -18.33
CA THR A 135 -8.27 12.84 -17.20
C THR A 135 -9.73 12.58 -17.53
N GLY A 136 -10.26 11.44 -17.08
CA GLY A 136 -11.61 11.04 -17.40
C GLY A 136 -12.07 9.84 -16.60
N GLU A 137 -13.16 9.24 -17.07
CA GLU A 137 -13.79 8.09 -16.44
C GLU A 137 -13.58 6.84 -17.28
N TYR A 138 -13.63 5.68 -16.63
CA TYR A 138 -13.61 4.41 -17.35
C TYR A 138 -14.81 3.54 -17.02
N VAL A 139 -15.12 2.63 -17.95
CA VAL A 139 -16.12 1.57 -17.75
C VAL A 139 -15.52 0.25 -18.19
N GLN A 140 -15.40 -0.69 -17.25
CA GLN A 140 -14.96 -2.06 -17.54
C GLN A 140 -16.12 -2.87 -18.11
N ASN A 141 -15.92 -3.50 -19.27
CA ASN A 141 -16.87 -4.44 -19.89
C ASN A 141 -16.12 -5.71 -20.32
N LYS A 142 -16.22 -6.79 -19.54
CA LYS A 142 -15.47 -8.05 -19.76
C LYS A 142 -13.97 -7.76 -19.93
N ASP A 143 -13.40 -8.06 -21.10
CA ASP A 143 -11.99 -7.86 -21.43
C ASP A 143 -11.69 -6.51 -22.07
N THR A 144 -12.63 -5.56 -22.00
CA THR A 144 -12.51 -4.25 -22.63
C THR A 144 -12.72 -3.14 -21.61
N LEU A 145 -11.69 -2.32 -21.43
CA LEU A 145 -11.73 -1.11 -20.63
C LEU A 145 -12.04 0.08 -21.54
N LYS A 146 -13.22 0.69 -21.42
CA LYS A 146 -13.57 1.90 -22.17
C LYS A 146 -13.11 3.12 -21.38
N LEU A 147 -12.41 4.04 -22.03
CA LEU A 147 -11.90 5.28 -21.46
C LEU A 147 -12.62 6.46 -22.11
N LYS A 148 -13.21 7.34 -21.30
CA LYS A 148 -13.95 8.51 -21.77
C LYS A 148 -13.45 9.77 -21.07
N ALA A 149 -13.00 10.75 -21.85
CA ALA A 149 -12.60 12.06 -21.37
C ALA A 149 -13.13 13.12 -22.36
N ASP A 150 -13.96 14.04 -21.89
CA ASP A 150 -14.62 15.05 -22.74
C ASP A 150 -15.26 14.45 -24.01
N SER A 151 -14.78 14.86 -25.19
CA SER A 151 -15.19 14.35 -26.50
C SER A 151 -14.37 13.16 -27.00
N ILE A 152 -13.39 12.70 -26.22
CA ILE A 152 -12.48 11.61 -26.58
C ILE A 152 -13.01 10.30 -26.00
N ASN A 153 -13.16 9.29 -26.86
CA ASN A 153 -13.50 7.93 -26.48
C ASN A 153 -12.44 6.96 -26.99
N MET A 154 -11.81 6.23 -26.06
CA MET A 154 -10.78 5.23 -26.34
C MET A 154 -11.16 3.92 -25.66
N TYR A 155 -10.47 2.85 -26.01
CA TYR A 155 -10.61 1.60 -25.29
C TYR A 155 -9.32 0.79 -25.28
N ILE A 156 -9.11 0.06 -24.20
CA ILE A 156 -8.06 -0.94 -24.07
C ILE A 156 -8.71 -2.31 -24.21
N HIS A 157 -8.20 -3.13 -25.14
CA HIS A 157 -8.59 -4.51 -25.31
C HIS A 157 -7.37 -5.37 -25.64
N LYS A 158 -7.13 -6.44 -24.87
CA LYS A 158 -5.97 -7.35 -25.04
C LYS A 158 -4.64 -6.58 -25.12
N ASN A 159 -4.36 -5.72 -24.13
CA ASN A 159 -3.15 -4.90 -24.04
C ASN A 159 -2.87 -4.02 -25.27
N LYS A 160 -3.93 -3.55 -25.92
CA LYS A 160 -3.85 -2.61 -27.04
C LYS A 160 -4.80 -1.45 -26.83
N LEU A 161 -4.33 -0.24 -27.06
CA LEU A 161 -5.10 0.99 -27.02
C LEU A 161 -5.62 1.33 -28.41
N TYR A 162 -6.91 1.61 -28.50
CA TYR A 162 -7.60 1.97 -29.73
C TYR A 162 -8.15 3.39 -29.66
N ASN A 163 -8.31 4.03 -30.83
CA ASN A 163 -8.86 5.37 -31.02
C ASN A 163 -8.10 6.52 -30.34
N PHE A 164 -6.91 6.27 -29.78
CA PHE A 164 -6.03 7.34 -29.30
C PHE A 164 -5.65 8.25 -30.48
N ARG A 165 -5.96 9.56 -30.37
CA ARG A 165 -5.76 10.57 -31.43
C ARG A 165 -6.30 10.13 -32.80
N HIS A 166 -7.43 9.43 -32.83
CA HIS A 166 -8.05 8.89 -34.05
C HIS A 166 -7.13 7.98 -34.88
N SER A 167 -6.16 7.32 -34.25
CA SER A 167 -5.32 6.33 -34.93
C SER A 167 -6.17 5.17 -35.48
N LYS A 168 -5.94 4.81 -36.76
CA LYS A 168 -6.56 3.65 -37.40
C LYS A 168 -5.97 2.32 -36.92
N GLN A 169 -4.74 2.35 -36.41
CA GLN A 169 -4.05 1.15 -35.92
C GLN A 169 -4.01 1.15 -34.38
N PRO A 170 -4.23 -0.02 -33.75
CA PRO A 170 -4.09 -0.15 -32.31
C PRO A 170 -2.64 0.03 -31.87
N ILE A 171 -2.46 0.69 -30.73
CA ILE A 171 -1.15 0.91 -30.12
C ILE A 171 -0.91 -0.20 -29.08
N PRO A 172 0.18 -0.96 -29.17
CA PRO A 172 0.51 -1.96 -28.15
C PRO A 172 0.86 -1.28 -26.83
N LEU A 173 0.33 -1.81 -25.74
CA LEU A 173 0.59 -1.34 -24.38
C LEU A 173 1.53 -2.31 -23.67
N ARG A 174 2.38 -1.75 -22.80
CA ARG A 174 3.15 -2.51 -21.81
C ARG A 174 2.50 -2.31 -20.45
N PHE A 175 2.05 -3.39 -19.84
CA PHE A 175 1.53 -3.36 -18.47
C PHE A 175 2.68 -3.20 -17.48
N TYR A 176 2.47 -2.37 -16.46
CA TYR A 176 3.43 -2.17 -15.38
C TYR A 176 2.82 -2.76 -14.10
N ASP A 177 3.46 -3.83 -13.58
CA ASP A 177 3.12 -4.48 -12.30
C ASP A 177 3.80 -3.80 -11.10
#